data_AF-R4G502-F1
#
_entry.id   AF-R4G502-F1
#
_cell.length_a   1.000
_cell.length_b   1.000
_cell.length_c   1.000
_cell.angle_alpha   90.00
_cell.angle_beta   90.00
_cell.angle_gamma   90.00
#
_symmetry.space_group_name_H-M   'P 1'
#
loop_
_entity.id
_entity.type
_entity.pdbx_description
1 polymer ?
#
loop_
_entity_poly.entity_id
_entity_poly.type
_entity_poly.pdbx_seq_one_letter_code
_entity_poly.pdbx_strand_id
1 'polypeptide(L)'
;VPRYRRKYNSTRSSAGDDVTFEEFISYLTQTRGAGLNEHWQAIHSLCSPCTISYDFVGKYETLTADSDFLLRAIGASQVVFPAAPKMHTTSTHLSMYFRRLAPAIIKELYQIYEMDFRLFSYDLSGMFGYEVS
;
A
#
# COMPACT_ATOMS: atom_id res chain seq x y z
N VAL A 1 -22.37 1.79 9.86
CA VAL A 1 -22.28 0.85 8.73
C VAL A 1 -22.80 1.39 7.37
N PRO A 2 -23.85 2.25 7.25
CA PRO A 2 -24.38 2.59 5.91
C PRO A 2 -23.63 3.69 5.16
N ARG A 3 -22.80 4.51 5.84
CA ARG A 3 -22.23 5.74 5.26
C ARG A 3 -21.35 5.53 4.02
N TYR A 4 -20.71 4.37 3.92
CA TYR A 4 -19.78 4.04 2.83
C TYR A 4 -20.34 3.00 1.85
N ARG A 5 -21.47 2.37 2.17
CA ARG A 5 -22.05 1.28 1.36
C ARG A 5 -23.06 1.85 0.37
N ARG A 6 -22.68 1.99 -0.90
CA ARG A 6 -23.53 2.60 -1.92
C ARG A 6 -24.56 1.56 -2.43
N LYS A 7 -25.77 1.62 -1.84
CA LYS A 7 -26.96 0.76 -2.02
C LYS A 7 -27.06 -0.39 -1.01
N TYR A 8 -28.11 -0.32 -0.18
CA TYR A 8 -28.57 -1.39 0.68
C TYR A 8 -29.38 -2.37 -0.18
N ASN A 9 -28.75 -3.46 -0.62
CA ASN A 9 -29.44 -4.59 -1.24
C ASN A 9 -29.64 -5.65 -0.15
N SER A 10 -30.85 -6.19 -0.03
CA SER A 10 -31.26 -7.16 1.02
C SER A 10 -30.52 -8.51 1.00
N THR A 11 -29.56 -8.68 0.09
CA THR A 11 -28.74 -9.87 -0.11
C THR A 11 -27.28 -9.73 0.37
N ARG A 12 -26.90 -8.61 1.01
CA ARG A 12 -25.52 -8.40 1.50
C ARG A 12 -25.27 -9.23 2.78
N SER A 13 -24.15 -9.95 2.78
CA SER A 13 -23.64 -10.75 3.90
C SER A 13 -23.40 -9.86 5.13
N SER A 14 -23.87 -10.29 6.30
CA SER A 14 -23.59 -9.61 7.58
C SER A 14 -22.14 -9.78 8.03
N ALA A 15 -21.36 -10.67 7.39
CA ALA A 15 -19.96 -10.92 7.72
C ALA A 15 -19.00 -9.83 7.18
N GLY A 16 -19.46 -9.00 6.23
CA GLY A 16 -18.65 -7.89 5.69
C GLY A 16 -17.58 -8.32 4.68
N ASP A 17 -17.64 -9.55 4.18
CA ASP A 17 -16.79 -10.12 3.13
C ASP A 17 -17.10 -9.57 1.72
N ASP A 18 -18.11 -8.69 1.60
CA ASP A 18 -18.59 -8.08 0.37
C ASP A 18 -18.17 -6.61 0.19
N VAL A 19 -17.21 -6.13 0.98
CA VAL A 19 -16.70 -4.75 0.89
C VAL A 19 -15.92 -4.58 -0.42
N THR A 20 -16.32 -3.60 -1.22
CA THR A 20 -15.58 -3.28 -2.44
C THR A 20 -14.37 -2.40 -2.15
N PHE A 21 -13.40 -2.40 -3.06
CA PHE A 21 -12.22 -1.53 -2.96
C PHE A 21 -12.61 -0.03 -2.89
N GLU A 22 -13.60 0.40 -3.69
CA GLU A 22 -14.10 1.79 -3.66
C GLU A 22 -14.71 2.16 -2.29
N GLU A 23 -15.48 1.25 -1.70
CA GLU A 23 -16.08 1.45 -0.37
C GLU A 23 -14.98 1.55 0.71
N PHE A 24 -13.94 0.70 0.62
CA PHE A 24 -12.79 0.73 1.51
C PHE A 24 -11.98 2.04 1.39
N ILE A 25 -11.63 2.46 0.17
CA ILE A 25 -10.88 3.71 -0.03
C ILE A 25 -11.71 4.93 0.41
N SER A 26 -13.02 4.94 0.14
CA SER A 26 -13.90 6.02 0.61
C SER A 26 -13.96 6.12 2.14
N TYR A 27 -13.93 4.98 2.83
CA TYR A 27 -13.81 4.93 4.28
C TYR A 27 -12.47 5.48 4.75
N LEU A 28 -11.38 5.04 4.12
CA LEU A 28 -10.02 5.41 4.47
C LEU A 28 -9.77 6.92 4.28
N THR A 29 -10.22 7.52 3.18
CA THR A 29 -10.03 8.96 2.92
C THR A 29 -10.84 9.84 3.88
N GLN A 30 -12.10 9.48 4.15
CA GLN A 30 -12.96 10.24 5.06
C GLN A 30 -12.54 10.13 6.53
N THR A 31 -11.95 9.01 6.92
CA THR A 31 -11.38 8.86 8.26
C THR A 31 -9.96 9.41 8.35
N ARG A 32 -9.36 9.88 7.24
CA ARG A 32 -7.95 10.31 7.17
C ARG A 32 -6.98 9.26 7.70
N GLY A 33 -7.26 7.98 7.45
CA GLY A 33 -6.48 6.89 8.02
C GLY A 33 -6.56 6.78 9.55
N ALA A 34 -7.46 7.50 10.23
CA ALA A 34 -7.53 7.58 11.70
C ALA A 34 -8.09 6.33 12.39
N GLY A 35 -8.01 5.16 11.75
CA GLY A 35 -8.10 3.88 12.44
C GLY A 35 -6.69 3.37 12.69
N LEU A 36 -6.34 3.08 13.95
CA LEU A 36 -5.05 2.50 14.40
C LEU A 36 -4.78 1.08 13.86
N ASN A 37 -5.19 0.80 12.63
CA ASN A 37 -4.95 -0.48 12.00
C ASN A 37 -3.64 -0.39 11.21
N GLU A 38 -2.67 -1.16 11.66
CA GLU A 38 -1.33 -1.21 11.09
C GLU A 38 -1.31 -1.60 9.60
N HIS A 39 -2.35 -2.25 9.07
CA HIS A 39 -2.38 -2.70 7.68
C HIS A 39 -2.59 -1.58 6.67
N TRP A 40 -3.17 -0.45 7.07
CA TRP A 40 -3.40 0.70 6.18
C TRP A 40 -2.94 2.02 6.77
N GLN A 41 -2.19 1.99 7.86
CA GLN A 41 -1.49 3.16 8.37
C GLN A 41 -0.26 3.45 7.50
N ALA A 42 0.11 4.73 7.38
CA ALA A 42 1.29 5.13 6.64
C ALA A 42 2.58 4.58 7.29
N ILE A 43 3.52 4.10 6.47
CA ILE A 43 4.75 3.43 6.92
C ILE A 43 5.65 4.39 7.72
N HIS A 44 5.74 5.65 7.33
CA HIS A 44 6.51 6.64 8.10
C HIS A 44 5.99 6.81 9.53
N SER A 45 4.68 6.64 9.73
CA SER A 45 4.06 6.71 11.06
C SER A 45 4.31 5.44 11.87
N LEU A 46 4.37 4.27 11.24
CA LEU A 46 4.64 2.99 11.92
C LEU A 46 6.12 2.81 12.26
N CYS A 47 7.00 3.15 11.32
CA CYS A 47 8.43 2.84 11.42
C CYS A 47 9.28 4.04 11.86
N SER A 48 8.74 5.25 11.88
CA SER A 48 9.45 6.47 12.31
C SER A 48 10.88 6.61 11.70
N PRO A 49 11.03 6.48 10.37
CA PRO A 49 12.35 6.45 9.69
C PRO A 49 13.16 7.75 9.84
N CYS A 50 12.51 8.85 10.23
CA CYS A 50 13.17 10.12 10.53
C CYS A 50 13.89 10.12 11.88
N THR A 51 13.58 9.18 12.78
CA THR A 51 14.13 9.13 14.14
C THR A 51 14.92 7.85 14.42
N ILE A 52 14.63 6.77 13.70
CA ILE A 52 15.34 5.50 13.79
C ILE A 52 16.35 5.42 12.66
N SER A 53 17.62 5.21 13.01
CA SER A 53 18.70 5.01 12.04
C SER A 53 18.71 3.56 11.55
N TYR A 54 17.93 3.28 10.52
CA TYR A 54 17.93 1.96 9.86
C TYR A 54 19.21 1.74 9.07
N ASP A 55 19.88 0.61 9.28
CA ASP A 55 21.04 0.20 8.46
C ASP A 55 20.62 -0.21 7.04
N PHE A 56 19.35 -0.59 6.86
CA PHE A 56 18.81 -1.05 5.60
C PHE A 56 17.30 -0.82 5.50
N VAL A 57 16.83 -0.40 4.32
CA VAL A 57 15.40 -0.30 3.96
C VAL A 57 15.21 -1.02 2.63
N GLY A 58 14.55 -2.18 2.65
CA GLY A 58 14.28 -2.98 1.45
C GLY A 58 12.97 -2.63 0.76
N LYS A 59 12.78 -3.15 -0.45
CA LYS A 59 11.56 -2.98 -1.25
C LYS A 59 11.02 -4.32 -1.73
N TYR A 60 9.70 -4.44 -1.87
CA TYR A 60 9.08 -5.66 -2.38
C TYR A 60 9.46 -5.94 -3.83
N GLU A 61 9.66 -4.88 -4.62
CA GLU A 61 10.10 -4.92 -6.00
C GLU A 61 11.48 -5.58 -6.16
N THR A 62 12.34 -5.45 -5.15
CA THR A 62 13.70 -5.98 -5.10
C THR A 62 13.88 -7.05 -4.03
N LEU A 63 12.79 -7.63 -3.51
CA LEU A 63 12.77 -8.49 -2.32
C LEU A 63 13.85 -9.58 -2.32
N THR A 64 14.01 -10.31 -3.43
CA THR A 64 15.02 -11.37 -3.54
C THR A 64 16.43 -10.80 -3.47
N ALA A 65 16.73 -9.74 -4.22
CA ALA A 65 18.06 -9.11 -4.26
C ALA A 65 18.42 -8.47 -2.91
N ASP A 66 17.44 -7.81 -2.28
CA ASP A 66 17.57 -7.19 -0.97
C ASP A 66 17.83 -8.24 0.12
N SER A 67 17.12 -9.36 0.07
CA SER A 67 17.30 -10.48 1.00
C SER A 67 18.69 -11.12 0.84
N ASP A 68 19.14 -11.34 -0.40
CA ASP A 68 20.47 -11.88 -0.67
C ASP A 68 21.58 -10.92 -0.22
N PHE A 69 21.38 -9.61 -0.38
CA PHE A 69 22.29 -8.60 0.14
C PHE A 69 22.39 -8.67 1.67
N LEU A 70 21.25 -8.64 2.37
CA LEU A 70 21.20 -8.69 3.83
C LEU A 70 21.83 -9.96 4.40
N LEU A 71 21.50 -11.14 3.85
CA LEU A 71 22.03 -12.42 4.33
C LEU A 71 23.56 -12.47 4.22
N ARG A 72 24.14 -11.90 3.16
CA ARG A 72 25.61 -11.76 3.04
C ARG A 72 26.16 -10.76 4.06
N ALA A 73 25.51 -9.61 4.23
CA ALA A 73 25.97 -8.56 5.14
C ALA A 73 26.05 -9.03 6.61
N ILE A 74 25.14 -9.92 7.03
CA ILE A 74 25.13 -10.48 8.39
C ILE A 74 25.96 -11.78 8.55
N GLY A 75 26.70 -12.20 7.51
CA GLY A 75 27.52 -13.42 7.55
C GLY A 75 26.72 -14.74 7.46
N ALA A 76 25.48 -14.68 6.97
CA ALA A 76 24.59 -15.83 6.80
C ALA A 76 24.47 -16.26 5.33
N SER A 77 25.54 -16.17 4.55
CA SER A 77 25.56 -16.46 3.10
C SER A 77 25.19 -17.90 2.72
N GLN A 78 25.20 -18.82 3.69
CA GLN A 78 24.74 -20.19 3.52
C GLN A 78 23.21 -20.33 3.48
N VAL A 79 22.48 -19.31 3.96
CA VAL A 79 21.02 -19.27 3.92
C VAL A 79 20.60 -18.68 2.58
N VAL A 80 19.60 -19.31 1.95
CA VAL A 80 19.02 -18.84 0.69
C VAL A 80 17.61 -18.35 0.97
N PHE A 81 17.33 -17.10 0.60
CA PHE A 81 15.97 -16.59 0.66
C PHE A 81 15.10 -17.35 -0.36
N PRO A 82 13.93 -17.87 0.04
CA PRO A 82 13.09 -18.60 -0.90
C PRO A 82 12.71 -17.69 -2.06
N ALA A 83 12.83 -18.21 -3.29
CA ALA A 83 12.42 -17.45 -4.46
C ALA A 83 10.95 -17.02 -4.28
N ALA A 84 10.73 -15.72 -4.15
CA ALA A 84 9.38 -15.18 -4.08
C ALA A 84 8.63 -15.65 -5.33
N PRO A 85 7.41 -16.20 -5.21
CA PRO A 85 6.58 -16.46 -6.38
C PRO A 85 6.50 -15.15 -7.14
N LYS A 86 6.84 -15.17 -8.43
CA LYS A 86 6.96 -13.95 -9.22
C LYS A 86 5.67 -13.14 -9.07
N MET A 87 5.74 -12.01 -8.37
CA MET A 87 4.61 -11.10 -8.14
C MET A 87 4.33 -10.31 -9.43
N HIS A 88 3.94 -11.01 -10.49
CA HIS A 88 3.68 -10.43 -11.81
C HIS A 88 2.37 -9.63 -11.88
N THR A 89 1.60 -9.58 -10.80
CA THR A 89 0.23 -9.08 -10.82
C THR A 89 0.04 -7.80 -10.03
N THR A 90 1.02 -7.34 -9.23
CA THR A 90 0.84 -6.15 -8.37
C THR A 90 0.49 -4.92 -9.19
N SER A 91 1.26 -4.58 -10.23
CA SER A 91 0.99 -3.44 -11.11
C SER A 91 -0.35 -3.58 -11.87
N THR A 92 -0.66 -4.78 -12.33
CA THR A 92 -1.92 -5.10 -13.03
C THR A 92 -3.14 -4.93 -12.11
N HIS A 93 -3.08 -5.45 -10.88
CA HIS A 93 -4.14 -5.30 -9.89
C HIS A 93 -4.29 -3.84 -9.45
N LEU A 94 -3.17 -3.16 -9.20
CA LEU A 94 -3.14 -1.74 -8.87
C LEU A 94 -3.90 -0.91 -9.92
N SER A 95 -3.59 -1.11 -11.20
CA SER A 95 -4.32 -0.47 -12.30
C SER A 95 -5.80 -0.83 -12.30
N MET A 96 -6.15 -2.12 -12.15
CA MET A 96 -7.54 -2.59 -12.15
C MET A 96 -8.38 -1.94 -11.03
N TYR A 97 -7.82 -1.81 -9.84
CA TYR A 97 -8.49 -1.23 -8.68
C TYR A 97 -8.60 0.29 -8.79
N PHE A 98 -7.53 0.98 -9.17
CA PHE A 98 -7.50 2.44 -9.24
C PHE A 98 -8.30 3.02 -10.40
N ARG A 99 -8.46 2.29 -11.51
CA ARG A 99 -9.31 2.70 -12.65
C ARG A 99 -10.78 2.91 -12.29
N ARG A 100 -11.23 2.37 -11.15
CA ARG A 100 -12.61 2.52 -10.67
C ARG A 100 -12.79 3.69 -9.70
N LEU A 101 -11.70 4.32 -9.25
CA LEU A 101 -11.76 5.44 -8.32
C LEU A 101 -11.93 6.77 -9.05
N ALA A 102 -12.68 7.69 -8.44
CA ALA A 102 -12.74 9.06 -8.90
C ALA A 102 -11.40 9.78 -8.67
N PRO A 103 -10.95 10.69 -9.56
CA PRO A 103 -9.69 11.43 -9.39
C PRO A 103 -9.58 12.18 -8.06
N ALA A 104 -10.69 12.73 -7.55
CA ALA A 104 -10.72 13.41 -6.25
C ALA A 104 -10.37 12.45 -5.08
N ILE A 105 -10.89 11.22 -5.11
CA ILE A 105 -10.60 10.20 -4.10
C ILE A 105 -9.15 9.74 -4.19
N ILE A 106 -8.60 9.62 -5.40
CA ILE A 106 -7.17 9.32 -5.60
C ILE A 106 -6.30 10.41 -4.97
N LYS A 107 -6.64 11.68 -5.19
CA LYS A 107 -5.91 12.82 -4.59
C LYS A 107 -5.99 12.82 -3.06
N GLU A 108 -7.17 12.57 -2.49
CA GLU A 108 -7.32 12.44 -1.04
C GLU A 108 -6.54 11.27 -0.46
N LEU A 109 -6.50 10.13 -1.17
CA LEU A 109 -5.72 8.96 -0.77
C LEU A 109 -4.23 9.25 -0.82
N TYR A 110 -3.75 9.93 -1.88
CA TYR A 110 -2.36 10.35 -1.98
C TYR A 110 -1.95 11.25 -0.80
N GLN A 111 -2.79 12.20 -0.40
CA GLN A 111 -2.50 13.08 0.75
C GLN A 111 -2.28 12.31 2.07
N ILE A 112 -2.89 11.13 2.25
CA ILE A 112 -2.67 10.30 3.43
C ILE A 112 -1.27 9.68 3.42
N TYR A 113 -0.77 9.30 2.24
CA TYR A 113 0.49 8.57 2.09
C TYR A 113 1.63 9.40 1.48
N GLU A 114 1.43 10.70 1.25
CA GLU A 114 2.36 11.58 0.53
C GLU A 114 3.79 11.50 1.10
N MET A 115 3.91 11.46 2.43
CA MET A 115 5.20 11.34 3.09
C MET A 115 5.91 10.02 2.78
N ASP A 116 5.17 8.92 2.68
CA ASP A 116 5.74 7.61 2.31
C ASP A 116 6.25 7.64 0.86
N PHE A 117 5.47 8.22 -0.07
CA PHE A 117 5.91 8.38 -1.45
C PHE A 117 7.23 9.15 -1.54
N ARG A 118 7.34 10.24 -0.79
CA ARG A 118 8.55 11.08 -0.75
C ARG A 118 9.74 10.36 -0.10
N LEU A 119 9.54 9.79 1.09
CA LEU A 119 10.62 9.16 1.86
C LEU A 119 11.18 7.90 1.18
N PHE A 120 10.32 7.12 0.51
CA PHE A 120 10.71 5.85 -0.09
C PHE A 120 10.88 5.93 -1.62
N SER A 121 10.82 7.14 -2.18
CA SER A 121 11.05 7.41 -3.60
C SER A 121 10.12 6.58 -4.50
N TYR A 122 8.83 6.59 -4.18
CA TYR A 122 7.80 6.08 -5.07
C TYR A 122 7.24 7.22 -5.92
N ASP A 123 7.04 6.97 -7.21
CA ASP A 123 6.34 7.88 -8.11
C ASP A 123 4.93 7.38 -8.44
N LEU A 124 4.08 8.32 -8.84
CA LEU A 124 2.74 8.03 -9.33
C LEU A 124 2.68 7.87 -10.85
N SER A 125 3.78 8.14 -11.54
CA SER A 125 3.89 8.09 -12.99
C SER A 125 3.64 6.67 -13.50
N GLY A 126 4.14 5.65 -12.80
CA GLY A 126 3.84 4.25 -13.10
C GLY A 126 2.36 3.85 -12.92
N MET A 127 1.58 4.63 -12.18
CA MET A 127 0.19 4.33 -11.81
C MET A 127 -0.83 5.08 -12.66
N PHE A 128 -0.57 6.35 -12.98
CA PHE A 128 -1.51 7.22 -13.71
C PHE A 128 -0.97 7.76 -15.04
N GLY A 129 0.31 7.56 -15.35
CA GLY A 129 0.95 8.11 -16.54
C GLY A 129 1.18 9.62 -16.51
N TYR A 130 0.99 10.27 -15.35
CA TYR A 130 1.27 11.69 -15.11
C TYR A 130 1.52 11.95 -13.61
N GLU A 131 2.17 13.07 -13.27
CA GLU A 131 2.33 13.50 -11.88
C GLU A 131 1.06 14.14 -11.33
N VAL A 132 0.61 13.66 -10.16
CA VAL A 132 -0.51 14.27 -9.44
C VAL A 132 -0.02 15.54 -8.76
N SER A 133 -0.36 16.70 -9.34
CA SER A 133 -0.06 18.04 -8.83
C SER A 133 -1.17 18.63 -7.94
#